data_AF-A0A977Q145-F1
#
_entry.id   AF-A0A977Q145-F1
#
_cell.length_a   1.000
_cell.length_b   1.000
_cell.length_c   1.000
_cell.angle_alpha   90.00
_cell.angle_beta   90.00
_cell.angle_gamma   90.00
#
_symmetry.space_group_name_H-M   'P 1'
#
loop_
_entity.id
_entity.type
_entity.pdbx_description
1 polymer ?
#
loop_
_entity_poly.entity_id
_entity_poly.type
_entity_poly.pdbx_seq_one_letter_code
_entity_poly.pdbx_strand_id
1 'polypeptide(L)'
;MLRAFINYCHKRLFLIIGTILLFAGCQKQEETPGAWTRLADFPGASRKYAGSVSLNGKGYVFFGTDDKFDQLNDVWEFDPSKKSWTKLAEYLENLYAGPVICQSVNNKIYLLLTSPSYDNTVDDRLVTFILTFNPADKSFSKIPIPQDVKVRTTLLIANNRYLYFAGDAGKLYRYDSEKNEWSLIPFLEQEDYPAIGNSNYTVPSFLHNGMVRLINSDGVFWTFDSVNEKWISQGRFSQFDGRFGMSTVNIRDYFYFICGELRSSGAVSKRVFRYHPDTNAMKELSEFPSSDRAGSPGFVIDGIAYVCMGGSLSTSKEVWQFKGDEK
;
A
#
# COMPACT_ATOMS: atom_id res chain seq x y z
N MET A 1 -9.30 -22.19 87.94
CA MET A 1 -7.95 -22.26 87.33
C MET A 1 -8.05 -22.99 85.98
N LEU A 2 -8.75 -22.39 85.02
CA LEU A 2 -8.82 -22.84 83.62
C LEU A 2 -9.20 -21.63 82.73
N ARG A 3 -8.35 -20.61 82.78
CA ARG A 3 -8.31 -19.44 81.88
C ARG A 3 -6.84 -19.08 81.69
N ALA A 4 -6.12 -19.96 81.01
CA ALA A 4 -4.79 -19.73 80.46
C ALA A 4 -4.52 -20.85 79.44
N PHE A 5 -3.98 -20.52 78.28
CA PHE A 5 -3.71 -21.41 77.14
C PHE A 5 -5.00 -21.94 76.48
N ILE A 6 -5.56 -21.27 75.48
CA ILE A 6 -5.02 -21.26 74.10
C ILE A 6 -5.01 -19.81 73.60
N ASN A 7 -3.97 -19.08 74.02
CA ASN A 7 -3.61 -17.76 73.50
C ASN A 7 -2.52 -17.92 72.43
N TYR A 8 -2.74 -18.80 71.46
CA TYR A 8 -1.76 -19.07 70.41
C TYR A 8 -2.41 -19.58 69.12
N CYS A 9 -3.30 -18.77 68.52
CA CYS A 9 -3.62 -18.87 67.07
C CYS A 9 -4.43 -17.69 66.49
N HIS A 10 -4.51 -16.54 67.18
CA HIS A 10 -5.24 -15.35 66.68
C HIS A 10 -4.34 -14.22 66.14
N LYS A 11 -3.11 -14.53 65.70
CA LYS A 11 -2.19 -13.54 65.09
C LYS A 11 -1.63 -13.92 63.71
N ARG A 12 -2.22 -14.89 63.00
CA ARG A 12 -1.81 -15.25 61.62
C ARG A 12 -2.95 -15.35 60.60
N LEU A 13 -4.09 -14.71 60.89
CA LEU A 13 -5.24 -14.68 59.98
C LEU A 13 -5.62 -13.25 59.53
N PHE A 14 -4.71 -12.28 59.67
CA PHE A 14 -4.89 -10.89 59.22
C PHE A 14 -3.76 -10.42 58.28
N LEU A 15 -3.03 -11.36 57.67
CA LEU A 15 -1.96 -11.06 56.71
C LEU A 15 -2.06 -11.90 55.43
N ILE A 16 -3.29 -12.20 54.99
CA ILE A 16 -3.56 -12.79 53.65
C ILE A 16 -4.64 -11.99 52.89
N ILE A 17 -5.27 -10.97 53.51
CA ILE A 17 -6.26 -10.11 52.85
C ILE A 17 -5.66 -8.72 52.48
N GLY A 18 -4.38 -8.48 52.78
CA GLY A 18 -3.68 -7.21 52.56
C GLY A 18 -2.57 -7.20 51.51
N THR A 19 -2.51 -8.21 50.64
CA THR A 19 -1.47 -8.34 49.59
C THR A 19 -2.03 -8.83 48.24
N ILE A 20 -3.31 -8.57 47.96
CA ILE A 20 -3.89 -8.64 46.60
C ILE A 20 -4.48 -7.27 46.26
N LEU A 21 -3.67 -6.22 46.42
CA LEU A 21 -3.90 -4.90 45.86
C LEU A 21 -2.52 -4.28 45.64
N LEU A 22 -1.88 -4.67 44.54
CA LEU A 22 -0.82 -3.91 43.83
C LEU A 22 -0.23 -4.77 42.72
N PHE A 23 -1.05 -5.15 41.73
CA PHE A 23 -0.58 -5.24 40.34
C PHE A 23 -1.78 -4.99 39.42
N ALA A 24 -2.44 -3.83 39.60
CA ALA A 24 -2.91 -3.09 38.43
C ALA A 24 -1.68 -2.44 37.78
N GLY A 25 -0.68 -3.26 37.45
CA GLY A 25 0.29 -2.87 36.46
C GLY A 25 -0.51 -2.69 35.19
N CYS A 26 -0.48 -1.49 34.62
CA CYS A 26 -0.78 -1.33 33.21
C CYS A 26 0.16 -2.30 32.49
N GLN A 27 -0.31 -3.51 32.22
CA GLN A 27 0.40 -4.42 31.35
C GLN A 27 0.41 -3.68 30.03
N LYS A 28 1.57 -3.11 29.68
CA LYS A 28 1.85 -2.80 28.29
C LYS A 28 1.60 -4.12 27.59
N GLN A 29 0.53 -4.19 26.80
CA GLN A 29 0.25 -5.34 25.97
C GLN A 29 1.52 -5.58 25.16
N GLU A 30 2.26 -6.63 25.49
CA GLU A 30 3.39 -7.03 24.66
C GLU A 30 2.77 -7.43 23.33
N GLU A 31 2.90 -6.55 22.36
CA GLU A 31 2.43 -6.84 21.01
C GLU A 31 3.35 -7.91 20.43
N THR A 32 2.78 -9.08 20.15
CA THR A 32 3.49 -10.16 19.46
C THR A 32 3.95 -9.63 18.10
N PRO A 33 5.25 -9.71 17.76
CA PRO A 33 5.72 -9.39 16.41
C PRO A 33 4.90 -10.17 15.38
N GLY A 34 4.47 -9.49 14.34
CA GLY A 34 3.65 -10.06 13.27
C GLY A 34 2.15 -10.10 13.57
N ALA A 35 1.70 -9.58 14.71
CA ALA A 35 0.28 -9.51 15.02
C ALA A 35 -0.45 -8.46 14.16
N TRP A 36 -1.63 -8.85 13.69
CA TRP A 36 -2.58 -7.97 13.04
C TRP A 36 -3.58 -7.42 14.07
N THR A 37 -4.02 -6.18 13.89
CA THR A 37 -5.11 -5.61 14.70
C THR A 37 -6.20 -5.04 13.81
N ARG A 38 -7.44 -5.49 13.99
CA ARG A 38 -8.61 -4.93 13.30
C ARG A 38 -8.96 -3.57 13.90
N LEU A 39 -9.15 -2.57 13.05
CA LEU A 39 -9.62 -1.24 13.43
C LEU A 39 -11.12 -1.09 13.13
N ALA A 40 -11.66 0.10 13.39
CA ALA A 40 -13.00 0.46 12.95
C ALA A 40 -13.08 0.42 11.42
N ASP A 41 -14.25 0.03 10.91
CA ASP A 41 -14.49 -0.04 9.48
C ASP A 41 -14.37 1.34 8.82
N PHE A 42 -13.94 1.34 7.57
CA PHE A 42 -13.89 2.52 6.72
C PHE A 42 -15.31 3.11 6.57
N PRO A 43 -15.52 4.40 6.86
CA PRO A 43 -16.87 4.99 6.91
C PRO A 43 -17.51 5.22 5.54
N GLY A 44 -16.70 5.31 4.47
CA GLY A 44 -17.19 5.49 3.11
C GLY A 44 -17.76 4.21 2.50
N ALA A 45 -18.03 4.25 1.19
CA ALA A 45 -18.38 3.05 0.42
C ALA A 45 -17.22 2.03 0.45
N SER A 46 -17.55 0.75 0.55
CA SER A 46 -16.58 -0.34 0.36
C SER A 46 -16.06 -0.28 -1.07
N ARG A 47 -14.77 -0.57 -1.26
CA ARG A 47 -14.11 -0.37 -2.55
C ARG A 47 -12.87 -1.24 -2.74
N LYS A 48 -12.48 -1.40 -4.00
CA LYS A 48 -11.22 -2.00 -4.44
C LYS A 48 -10.56 -1.09 -5.48
N TYR A 49 -9.28 -1.34 -5.74
CA TYR A 49 -8.46 -0.61 -6.72
C TYR A 49 -8.32 0.89 -6.44
N ALA A 50 -8.60 1.30 -5.20
CA ALA A 50 -8.36 2.65 -4.73
C ALA A 50 -6.86 2.91 -4.61
N GLY A 51 -6.45 4.14 -4.89
CA GLY A 51 -5.08 4.59 -4.70
C GLY A 51 -4.84 4.95 -3.23
N SER A 52 -3.64 4.69 -2.74
CA SER A 52 -3.27 5.06 -1.37
C SER A 52 -1.82 5.49 -1.26
N VAL A 53 -1.56 6.42 -0.35
CA VAL A 53 -0.21 6.89 -0.03
C VAL A 53 -0.17 7.47 1.38
N SER A 54 1.01 7.47 1.98
CA SER A 54 1.28 8.19 3.23
C SER A 54 1.92 9.54 2.92
N LEU A 55 1.50 10.59 3.61
CA LEU A 55 2.17 11.89 3.54
C LEU A 55 2.00 12.62 4.87
N ASN A 56 3.09 13.16 5.41
CA ASN A 56 3.10 13.98 6.64
C ASN A 56 2.39 13.32 7.84
N GLY A 57 2.64 12.04 8.08
CA GLY A 57 2.05 11.30 9.22
C GLY A 57 0.56 10.97 9.07
N LYS A 58 0.00 11.11 7.86
CA LYS A 58 -1.37 10.75 7.53
C LYS A 58 -1.41 9.74 6.40
N GLY A 59 -2.46 8.93 6.37
CA GLY A 59 -2.76 8.02 5.27
C GLY A 59 -3.83 8.63 4.39
N TYR A 60 -3.71 8.48 3.08
CA TYR A 60 -4.70 8.99 2.13
C TYR A 60 -5.21 7.85 1.26
N VAL A 61 -6.51 7.89 0.96
CA VAL A 61 -7.19 6.96 0.05
C VAL A 61 -7.96 7.76 -0.98
N PHE A 62 -7.80 7.38 -2.25
CA PHE A 62 -8.38 8.05 -3.40
C PHE A 62 -9.20 7.08 -4.24
N PHE A 63 -10.43 7.48 -4.52
CA PHE A 63 -11.24 6.89 -5.58
C PHE A 63 -11.43 5.37 -5.41
N GLY A 64 -11.25 4.61 -6.49
CA GLY A 64 -11.50 3.17 -6.56
C GLY A 64 -12.89 2.86 -7.10
N THR A 65 -13.24 1.58 -7.09
CA THR A 65 -14.55 1.09 -7.53
C THR A 65 -15.25 0.33 -6.43
N ASP A 66 -16.58 0.45 -6.40
CA ASP A 66 -17.41 -0.36 -5.51
C ASP A 66 -17.70 -1.75 -6.11
N ASP A 67 -18.59 -2.51 -5.46
CA ASP A 67 -18.99 -3.87 -5.90
C ASP A 67 -19.73 -3.90 -7.23
N LYS A 68 -20.32 -2.79 -7.64
CA LYS A 68 -21.02 -2.64 -8.92
C LYS A 68 -20.10 -2.13 -10.02
N PHE A 69 -18.82 -1.95 -9.71
CA PHE A 69 -17.82 -1.32 -10.56
C PHE A 69 -18.13 0.17 -10.83
N ASP A 70 -18.96 0.81 -9.99
CA ASP A 70 -19.19 2.24 -10.04
C ASP A 70 -17.93 2.96 -9.53
N GLN A 71 -17.52 3.99 -10.26
CA GLN A 71 -16.34 4.78 -9.90
C GLN A 71 -16.65 5.69 -8.72
N LEU A 72 -15.76 5.66 -7.75
CA LEU A 72 -15.80 6.56 -6.59
C LEU A 72 -14.85 7.73 -6.85
N ASN A 73 -15.23 8.90 -6.35
CA ASN A 73 -14.52 10.14 -6.61
C ASN A 73 -14.11 10.89 -5.32
N ASP A 74 -14.27 10.24 -4.17
CA ASP A 74 -13.98 10.79 -2.86
C ASP A 74 -12.53 10.58 -2.43
N VAL A 75 -12.04 11.53 -1.63
CA VAL A 75 -10.72 11.52 -1.00
C VAL A 75 -10.88 11.43 0.50
N TRP A 76 -10.16 10.49 1.11
CA TRP A 76 -10.18 10.24 2.54
C TRP A 76 -8.80 10.36 3.16
N GLU A 77 -8.75 10.95 4.35
CA GLU A 77 -7.56 11.02 5.19
C GLU A 77 -7.77 10.17 6.44
N PHE A 78 -6.75 9.39 6.80
CA PHE A 78 -6.67 8.64 8.03
C PHE A 78 -5.73 9.32 9.02
N ASP A 79 -6.24 9.59 10.23
CA ASP A 79 -5.47 10.07 11.36
C ASP A 79 -5.13 8.89 12.30
N PRO A 80 -3.87 8.44 12.37
CA PRO A 80 -3.49 7.29 13.20
C PRO A 80 -3.61 7.59 14.70
N SER A 81 -3.50 8.86 15.12
CA SER A 81 -3.61 9.26 16.54
C SER A 81 -5.03 9.10 17.07
N LYS A 82 -6.02 9.30 16.21
CA LYS A 82 -7.46 9.17 16.50
C LYS A 82 -8.03 7.84 16.01
N LYS A 83 -7.28 7.12 15.17
CA LYS A 83 -7.73 5.92 14.42
C LYS A 83 -9.04 6.18 13.68
N SER A 84 -9.15 7.36 13.06
CA SER A 84 -10.37 7.85 12.44
C SER A 84 -10.12 8.40 11.05
N TRP A 85 -11.16 8.34 10.23
CA TRP A 85 -11.15 8.84 8.85
C TRP A 85 -11.88 10.18 8.73
N THR A 86 -11.40 11.05 7.85
CA THR A 86 -12.07 12.29 7.45
C THR A 86 -12.20 12.31 5.93
N LYS A 87 -13.41 12.55 5.41
CA LYS A 87 -13.60 12.83 3.98
C LYS A 87 -13.11 14.24 3.69
N LEU A 88 -12.09 14.38 2.86
CA LEU A 88 -11.46 15.67 2.57
C LEU A 88 -12.12 16.39 1.39
N ALA A 89 -12.38 15.66 0.31
CA ALA A 89 -12.80 16.24 -0.96
C ALA A 89 -13.53 15.20 -1.83
N GLU A 90 -14.11 15.70 -2.92
CA GLU A 90 -14.60 14.91 -4.05
C GLU A 90 -14.05 15.52 -5.34
N TYR A 91 -13.70 14.67 -6.31
CA TYR A 91 -13.32 15.09 -7.65
C TYR A 91 -14.56 15.05 -8.57
N LEU A 92 -15.03 16.21 -9.04
CA LEU A 92 -16.35 16.33 -9.67
C LEU A 92 -16.35 16.17 -11.20
N GLU A 93 -15.20 15.95 -11.82
CA GLU A 93 -15.15 15.65 -13.24
C GLU A 93 -15.31 14.14 -13.50
N ASN A 94 -15.85 13.78 -14.66
CA ASN A 94 -16.05 12.38 -15.04
C ASN A 94 -14.73 11.61 -15.05
N LEU A 95 -14.60 10.65 -14.14
CA LEU A 95 -13.49 9.71 -14.07
C LEU A 95 -13.87 8.43 -14.82
N TYR A 96 -13.13 8.11 -15.89
CA TYR A 96 -13.10 6.77 -16.47
C TYR A 96 -11.75 6.15 -16.14
N ALA A 97 -11.56 5.75 -14.89
CA ALA A 97 -10.28 5.24 -14.40
C ALA A 97 -10.38 3.75 -14.00
N GLY A 98 -9.39 2.94 -14.37
CA GLY A 98 -9.12 1.66 -13.72
C GLY A 98 -8.48 1.89 -12.34
N PRO A 99 -7.58 1.01 -11.89
CA PRO A 99 -6.84 1.26 -10.66
C PRO A 99 -6.15 2.61 -10.60
N VAL A 100 -6.05 3.14 -9.39
CA VAL A 100 -5.36 4.39 -9.13
C VAL A 100 -4.01 4.11 -8.46
N ILE A 101 -2.95 4.67 -9.01
CA ILE A 101 -1.60 4.58 -8.42
C ILE A 101 -1.27 5.94 -7.82
N CYS A 102 -0.86 5.94 -6.56
CA CYS A 102 -0.51 7.16 -5.84
C CYS A 102 0.97 7.18 -5.48
N GLN A 103 1.59 8.34 -5.66
CA GLN A 103 2.92 8.65 -5.16
C GLN A 103 2.91 10.03 -4.51
N SER A 104 3.75 10.25 -3.50
CA SER A 104 3.87 11.56 -2.84
C SER A 104 5.25 12.16 -3.05
N VAL A 105 5.30 13.42 -3.47
CA VAL A 105 6.53 14.19 -3.69
C VAL A 105 6.30 15.61 -3.21
N ASN A 106 7.24 16.19 -2.46
CA ASN A 106 7.22 17.61 -2.05
C ASN A 106 5.86 18.08 -1.51
N ASN A 107 5.28 17.35 -0.55
CA ASN A 107 3.97 17.63 0.07
C ASN A 107 2.75 17.58 -0.87
N LYS A 108 2.91 17.07 -2.10
CA LYS A 108 1.82 16.83 -3.04
C LYS A 108 1.65 15.33 -3.28
N ILE A 109 0.43 14.94 -3.60
CA ILE A 109 0.09 13.58 -3.98
C ILE A 109 -0.21 13.58 -5.48
N TYR A 110 0.40 12.64 -6.19
CA TYR A 110 0.29 12.42 -7.62
C TYR A 110 -0.47 11.13 -7.86
N LEU A 111 -1.50 11.20 -8.68
CA LEU A 111 -2.40 10.11 -8.99
C LEU A 111 -2.32 9.83 -10.49
N LEU A 112 -1.91 8.62 -10.82
CA LEU A 112 -2.04 8.08 -12.17
C LEU A 112 -3.34 7.27 -12.23
N LEU A 113 -4.26 7.72 -13.08
CA LEU A 113 -5.52 7.04 -13.37
C LEU A 113 -5.27 6.12 -14.55
N THR A 114 -5.48 4.81 -14.42
CA THR A 114 -5.27 3.88 -15.54
C THR A 114 -6.54 3.72 -16.38
N SER A 115 -6.49 3.06 -17.54
CA SER A 115 -7.71 2.75 -18.31
C SER A 115 -8.48 1.57 -17.68
N PRO A 116 -9.83 1.58 -17.67
CA PRO A 116 -10.64 0.46 -17.20
C PRO A 116 -10.86 -0.66 -18.25
N SER A 117 -10.42 -0.51 -19.49
CA SER A 117 -10.84 -1.40 -20.59
C SER A 117 -10.12 -2.75 -20.60
N TYR A 118 -10.88 -3.83 -20.47
CA TYR A 118 -10.48 -5.22 -20.78
C TYR A 118 -10.46 -5.53 -22.29
N ASP A 119 -11.03 -4.63 -23.09
CA ASP A 119 -11.20 -4.82 -24.52
C ASP A 119 -10.13 -4.05 -25.30
N ASN A 120 -9.28 -4.80 -26.01
CA ASN A 120 -8.23 -4.28 -26.88
C ASN A 120 -8.76 -3.56 -28.14
N THR A 121 -10.09 -3.44 -28.30
CA THR A 121 -10.72 -2.84 -29.49
C THR A 121 -10.91 -1.31 -29.42
N VAL A 122 -10.59 -0.65 -28.29
CA VAL A 122 -10.65 0.81 -28.17
C VAL A 122 -9.24 1.40 -27.97
N ASP A 123 -8.63 1.90 -29.06
CA ASP A 123 -7.27 2.46 -29.12
C ASP A 123 -7.07 3.78 -28.34
N ASP A 124 -8.11 4.41 -27.76
CA ASP A 124 -8.08 5.86 -27.49
C ASP A 124 -8.47 6.36 -26.08
N ARG A 125 -8.50 5.52 -25.04
CA ARG A 125 -8.57 6.07 -23.66
C ARG A 125 -7.18 6.27 -23.08
N LEU A 126 -6.42 7.13 -23.76
CA LEU A 126 -5.10 7.58 -23.35
C LEU A 126 -5.21 8.30 -22.00
N VAL A 127 -4.37 7.91 -21.04
CA VAL A 127 -4.15 8.74 -19.85
C VAL A 127 -3.43 10.00 -20.33
N THR A 128 -4.12 11.13 -20.34
CA THR A 128 -3.63 12.39 -20.90
C THR A 128 -3.08 13.34 -19.84
N PHE A 129 -3.21 13.00 -18.56
CA PHE A 129 -2.69 13.79 -17.46
C PHE A 129 -2.41 12.94 -16.21
N ILE A 130 -1.51 13.44 -15.37
CA ILE A 130 -1.39 13.04 -13.96
C ILE A 130 -2.24 14.01 -13.15
N LEU A 131 -3.13 13.48 -12.31
CA LEU A 131 -3.88 14.28 -11.36
C LEU A 131 -3.00 14.53 -10.13
N THR A 132 -3.02 15.75 -9.61
CA THR A 132 -2.33 16.12 -8.38
C THR A 132 -3.34 16.56 -7.35
N PHE A 133 -3.10 16.22 -6.08
CA PHE A 133 -3.88 16.62 -4.94
C PHE A 133 -2.97 17.28 -3.90
N ASN A 134 -3.37 18.46 -3.43
CA ASN A 134 -2.71 19.16 -2.33
C ASN A 134 -3.56 19.02 -1.06
N PRO A 135 -3.13 18.25 -0.04
CA PRO A 135 -3.90 18.09 1.19
C PRO A 135 -4.12 19.39 1.98
N ALA A 136 -3.24 20.39 1.85
CA ALA A 136 -3.31 21.62 2.65
C ALA A 136 -4.52 22.49 2.28
N ASP A 137 -4.84 22.58 0.99
CA ASP A 137 -5.97 23.37 0.48
C ASP A 137 -7.08 22.49 -0.15
N LYS A 138 -6.88 21.17 -0.17
CA LYS A 138 -7.80 20.16 -0.72
C LYS A 138 -8.08 20.37 -2.21
N SER A 139 -7.15 21.00 -2.92
CA SER A 139 -7.29 21.32 -4.34
C SER A 139 -6.71 20.22 -5.23
N PHE A 140 -7.28 20.13 -6.43
CA PHE A 140 -6.78 19.30 -7.51
C PHE A 140 -6.14 20.16 -8.59
N SER A 141 -5.13 19.61 -9.27
CA SER A 141 -4.53 20.21 -10.47
C SER A 141 -4.10 19.11 -11.44
N LYS A 142 -4.04 19.41 -12.74
CA LYS A 142 -3.64 18.45 -13.78
C LYS A 142 -2.26 18.78 -14.31
N ILE A 143 -1.43 17.75 -14.46
CA ILE A 143 -0.17 17.83 -15.19
C ILE A 143 -0.38 17.12 -16.53
N PRO A 144 -0.42 17.85 -17.66
CA PRO A 144 -0.55 17.23 -18.97
C PRO A 144 0.59 16.24 -19.22
N ILE A 145 0.24 15.07 -19.73
CA ILE A 145 1.21 14.11 -20.27
C ILE A 145 1.44 14.49 -21.75
N PRO A 146 2.68 14.47 -22.27
CA PRO A 146 2.94 14.85 -23.66
C PRO A 146 2.13 14.00 -24.66
N GLN A 147 1.61 14.63 -25.72
CA GLN A 147 0.64 14.04 -26.66
C GLN A 147 1.19 12.82 -27.44
N ASP A 148 2.50 12.74 -27.61
CA ASP A 148 3.20 11.62 -28.26
C ASP A 148 3.37 10.41 -27.33
N VAL A 149 3.04 10.55 -26.04
CA VAL A 149 3.06 9.45 -25.08
C VAL A 149 1.74 8.71 -25.12
N LYS A 150 1.73 7.54 -25.77
CA LYS A 150 0.66 6.57 -25.53
C LYS A 150 0.88 5.94 -24.15
N VAL A 151 -0.10 6.05 -23.25
CA VAL A 151 -0.04 5.52 -21.89
C VAL A 151 -0.86 4.25 -21.79
N ARG A 152 -0.20 3.10 -21.59
CA ARG A 152 -0.84 1.81 -21.27
C ARG A 152 -0.29 1.14 -20.02
N THR A 153 0.32 1.92 -19.11
CA THR A 153 1.09 1.38 -17.98
C THR A 153 0.39 1.43 -16.64
N THR A 154 0.99 0.73 -15.68
CA THR A 154 0.66 0.72 -14.26
C THR A 154 1.83 1.12 -13.37
N LEU A 155 2.83 1.80 -13.95
CA LEU A 155 4.02 2.26 -13.24
C LEU A 155 4.00 3.78 -13.07
N LEU A 156 3.79 4.22 -11.83
CA LEU A 156 4.14 5.55 -11.36
C LEU A 156 5.09 5.36 -10.17
N ILE A 157 6.31 5.85 -10.33
CA ILE A 157 7.33 5.83 -9.27
C ILE A 157 7.69 7.26 -8.95
N ALA A 158 7.95 7.53 -7.68
CA ALA A 158 8.53 8.78 -7.25
C ALA A 158 9.88 8.58 -6.56
N ASN A 159 10.76 9.54 -6.73
CA ASN A 159 11.68 9.93 -5.67
C ASN A 159 11.35 11.36 -5.24
N ASN A 160 12.11 11.93 -4.30
CA ASN A 160 11.84 13.27 -3.72
C ASN A 160 11.69 14.41 -4.74
N ARG A 161 12.01 14.20 -6.03
CA ARG A 161 11.89 15.22 -7.08
C ARG A 161 11.17 14.72 -8.32
N TYR A 162 11.50 13.51 -8.77
CA TYR A 162 11.10 13.00 -10.07
C TYR A 162 9.95 12.02 -9.95
N LEU A 163 9.03 12.10 -10.90
CA LEU A 163 8.10 11.01 -11.20
C LEU A 163 8.59 10.28 -12.43
N TYR A 164 8.64 8.96 -12.35
CA TYR A 164 8.92 8.09 -13.48
C TYR A 164 7.64 7.37 -13.88
N PHE A 165 7.42 7.35 -15.18
CA PHE A 165 6.21 6.86 -15.80
C PHE A 165 6.59 6.09 -17.06
N ALA A 166 6.08 4.88 -17.23
CA ALA A 166 6.36 4.10 -18.44
C ALA A 166 5.29 4.33 -19.51
N GLY A 167 5.69 4.79 -20.70
CA GLY A 167 4.78 4.85 -21.85
C GLY A 167 4.65 3.50 -22.56
N ASP A 168 3.95 3.51 -23.69
CA ASP A 168 3.95 2.40 -24.65
C ASP A 168 5.35 2.14 -25.21
N ALA A 169 5.57 0.89 -25.62
CA ALA A 169 6.76 0.42 -26.33
C ALA A 169 8.10 0.67 -25.59
N GLY A 170 8.14 0.38 -24.29
CA GLY A 170 9.40 0.36 -23.52
C GLY A 170 10.00 1.73 -23.22
N LYS A 171 9.27 2.82 -23.46
CA LYS A 171 9.73 4.18 -23.17
C LYS A 171 9.51 4.52 -21.70
N LEU A 172 10.52 5.10 -21.05
CA LEU A 172 10.39 5.64 -19.70
C LEU A 172 10.46 7.17 -19.77
N TYR A 173 9.48 7.83 -19.19
CA TYR A 173 9.40 9.28 -19.08
C TYR A 173 9.65 9.69 -17.64
N ARG A 174 10.34 10.80 -17.48
CA ARG A 174 10.60 11.44 -16.20
C ARG A 174 9.98 12.82 -16.19
N TYR A 175 9.21 13.11 -15.15
CA TYR A 175 8.69 14.44 -14.85
C TYR A 175 9.45 15.03 -13.67
N ASP A 176 10.01 16.23 -13.86
CA ASP A 176 10.66 17.00 -12.80
C ASP A 176 9.63 17.88 -12.08
N SER A 177 9.28 17.52 -10.84
CA SER A 177 8.26 18.24 -10.07
C SER A 177 8.64 19.66 -9.67
N GLU A 178 9.93 20.01 -9.69
CA GLU A 178 10.40 21.37 -9.37
C GLU A 178 10.37 22.27 -10.60
N LYS A 179 10.71 21.72 -11.78
CA LYS A 179 10.76 22.48 -13.04
C LYS A 179 9.44 22.45 -13.81
N ASN A 180 8.57 21.50 -13.51
CA ASN A 180 7.36 21.21 -14.29
C ASN A 180 7.70 20.83 -15.74
N GLU A 181 8.72 19.99 -15.92
CA GLU A 181 9.25 19.61 -17.22
C GLU A 181 9.26 18.09 -17.40
N TRP A 182 8.94 17.65 -18.62
CA TRP A 182 9.04 16.25 -19.03
C TRP A 182 10.35 16.00 -19.80
N SER A 183 10.96 14.86 -19.55
CA SER A 183 12.10 14.35 -20.32
C SER A 183 11.90 12.86 -20.62
N LEU A 184 12.15 12.46 -21.87
CA LEU A 184 12.28 11.05 -22.22
C LEU A 184 13.64 10.55 -21.70
N ILE A 185 13.62 9.42 -20.99
CA ILE A 185 14.85 8.71 -20.63
C ILE A 185 15.32 7.94 -21.88
N PRO A 186 16.51 8.24 -22.44
CA PRO A 186 16.97 7.62 -23.68
C PRO A 186 16.99 6.09 -23.59
N PHE A 187 16.35 5.46 -24.58
CA PHE A 187 16.35 4.03 -24.96
C PHE A 187 16.96 3.06 -23.94
N LEU A 188 16.08 2.41 -23.16
CA LEU A 188 16.36 1.17 -22.44
C LEU A 188 16.13 0.04 -23.45
N GLU A 189 17.05 -0.92 -23.61
CA GLU A 189 16.80 -2.02 -24.53
C GLU A 189 15.57 -2.82 -24.06
N GLN A 190 14.89 -3.52 -24.98
CA GLN A 190 13.68 -4.29 -24.65
C GLN A 190 13.94 -5.37 -23.58
N GLU A 191 15.20 -5.82 -23.46
CA GLU A 191 15.68 -6.75 -22.42
C GLU A 191 15.92 -6.09 -21.06
N ASP A 192 15.98 -4.75 -21.00
CA ASP A 192 16.14 -3.97 -19.77
C ASP A 192 14.79 -3.58 -19.15
N TYR A 193 13.68 -3.67 -19.90
CA TYR A 193 12.39 -3.26 -19.36
C TYR A 193 11.75 -4.43 -18.59
N PRO A 194 11.29 -4.22 -17.34
CA PRO A 194 10.45 -5.22 -16.68
C PRO A 194 9.28 -5.51 -17.60
N ALA A 195 9.00 -6.79 -17.89
CA ALA A 195 7.77 -7.18 -18.57
C ALA A 195 6.58 -6.88 -17.65
N ILE A 196 6.28 -5.59 -17.48
CA ILE A 196 5.05 -5.01 -16.98
C ILE A 196 4.13 -5.23 -18.16
N GLY A 197 3.64 -6.46 -18.31
CA GLY A 197 2.66 -6.79 -19.33
C GLY A 197 1.48 -5.82 -19.25
N ASN A 198 0.71 -5.74 -20.32
CA ASN A 198 -0.57 -5.02 -20.41
C ASN A 198 -1.55 -5.55 -19.34
N SER A 199 -1.31 -5.20 -18.08
CA SER A 199 -2.07 -5.66 -16.94
C SER A 199 -2.83 -4.47 -16.43
N ASN A 200 -4.13 -4.63 -16.27
CA ASN A 200 -5.03 -3.64 -15.68
C ASN A 200 -4.83 -3.52 -14.17
N TYR A 201 -3.61 -3.79 -13.67
CA TYR A 201 -3.31 -3.99 -12.27
C TYR A 201 -2.01 -3.31 -11.89
N THR A 202 -2.02 -2.66 -10.73
CA THR A 202 -0.87 -1.97 -10.17
C THR A 202 0.29 -2.95 -9.96
N VAL A 203 1.44 -2.63 -10.55
CA VAL A 203 2.70 -3.29 -10.20
C VAL A 203 3.22 -2.61 -8.95
N PRO A 204 3.45 -3.33 -7.85
CA PRO A 204 4.04 -2.71 -6.69
C PRO A 204 5.43 -2.19 -7.01
N SER A 205 5.67 -0.93 -6.66
CA SER A 205 6.96 -0.29 -6.76
C SER A 205 7.31 0.37 -5.43
N PHE A 206 8.59 0.39 -5.10
CA PHE A 206 9.07 0.98 -3.86
C PHE A 206 10.47 1.56 -3.99
N LEU A 207 10.76 2.61 -3.22
CA LEU A 207 12.08 3.23 -3.17
C LEU A 207 12.88 2.67 -1.99
N HIS A 208 14.11 2.24 -2.24
CA HIS A 208 15.07 1.78 -1.23
C HIS A 208 16.48 2.22 -1.62
N ASN A 209 17.16 3.00 -0.78
CA ASN A 209 18.53 3.49 -1.02
C ASN A 209 18.73 4.16 -2.40
N GLY A 210 17.78 4.98 -2.85
CA GLY A 210 17.83 5.65 -4.17
C GLY A 210 17.56 4.72 -5.35
N MET A 211 17.33 3.44 -5.10
CA MET A 211 16.96 2.44 -6.09
C MET A 211 15.47 2.18 -6.00
N VAL A 212 14.79 2.18 -7.13
CA VAL A 212 13.39 1.80 -7.19
C VAL A 212 13.34 0.31 -7.45
N ARG A 213 12.57 -0.43 -6.69
CA ARG A 213 12.35 -1.86 -6.89
C ARG A 213 10.91 -2.06 -7.35
N LEU A 214 10.70 -3.07 -8.18
CA LEU A 214 9.36 -3.53 -8.54
C LEU A 214 9.32 -5.03 -8.64
N ILE A 215 8.12 -5.56 -8.51
CA ILE A 215 7.82 -6.96 -8.70
C ILE A 215 6.72 -7.10 -9.73
N ASN A 216 7.02 -7.71 -10.86
CA ASN A 216 5.96 -7.98 -11.83
C ASN A 216 5.10 -9.16 -11.37
N SER A 217 4.00 -9.38 -12.08
CA SER A 217 3.05 -10.45 -11.78
C SER A 217 3.58 -11.87 -11.99
N ASP A 218 4.76 -12.02 -12.59
CA ASP A 218 5.45 -13.31 -12.72
C ASP A 218 6.39 -13.59 -11.53
N GLY A 219 6.44 -12.67 -10.56
CA GLY A 219 7.37 -12.75 -9.43
C GLY A 219 8.81 -12.41 -9.81
N VAL A 220 9.02 -11.77 -10.97
CA VAL A 220 10.32 -11.26 -11.40
C VAL A 220 10.53 -9.89 -10.77
N PHE A 221 11.64 -9.75 -10.06
CA PHE A 221 12.03 -8.51 -9.42
C PHE A 221 12.95 -7.71 -10.33
N TRP A 222 12.68 -6.42 -10.41
CA TRP A 222 13.51 -5.47 -11.12
C TRP A 222 13.88 -4.31 -10.24
N THR A 223 15.00 -3.69 -10.58
CA THR A 223 15.50 -2.50 -9.90
C THR A 223 15.79 -1.43 -10.93
N PHE A 224 15.18 -0.27 -10.80
CA PHE A 224 15.59 0.92 -11.52
C PHE A 224 16.54 1.73 -10.65
N ASP A 225 17.78 1.80 -11.10
CA ASP A 225 18.77 2.72 -10.60
C ASP A 225 18.37 4.13 -11.03
N SER A 226 17.82 4.92 -10.10
CA SER A 226 17.39 6.29 -10.42
C SER A 226 18.56 7.28 -10.54
N VAL A 227 19.77 6.87 -10.15
CA VAL A 227 21.00 7.67 -10.29
C VAL A 227 21.58 7.52 -11.68
N ASN A 228 21.68 6.27 -12.17
CA ASN A 228 22.22 5.95 -13.48
C ASN A 228 21.15 5.80 -14.58
N GLU A 229 19.87 5.85 -14.19
CA GLU A 229 18.69 5.70 -15.03
C GLU A 229 18.67 4.39 -15.84
N LYS A 230 18.96 3.28 -15.16
CA LYS A 230 19.04 1.94 -15.74
C LYS A 230 18.25 0.90 -14.96
N TRP A 231 17.69 -0.06 -15.67
CA TRP A 231 17.07 -1.22 -15.06
C TRP A 231 18.07 -2.36 -14.83
N ILE A 232 17.79 -3.14 -13.80
CA ILE A 232 18.58 -4.30 -13.38
C ILE A 232 17.61 -5.41 -12.99
N SER A 233 17.62 -6.51 -13.72
CA SER A 233 16.88 -7.72 -13.34
C SER A 233 17.50 -8.35 -12.10
N GLN A 234 16.67 -8.68 -11.11
CA GLN A 234 17.05 -9.38 -9.88
C GLN A 234 16.66 -10.87 -9.93
N GLY A 235 16.12 -11.33 -11.06
CA GLY A 235 15.61 -12.69 -11.23
C GLY A 235 14.25 -12.91 -10.56
N ARG A 236 13.90 -14.18 -10.35
CA ARG A 236 12.61 -14.64 -9.83
C ARG A 236 12.79 -15.32 -8.47
N PHE A 237 11.89 -15.04 -7.54
CA PHE A 237 11.78 -15.81 -6.29
C PHE A 237 10.87 -17.02 -6.49
N SER A 238 11.39 -18.22 -6.26
CA SER A 238 10.61 -19.47 -6.36
C SER A 238 9.47 -19.56 -5.34
N GLN A 239 9.62 -18.90 -4.19
CA GLN A 239 8.60 -18.87 -3.13
C GLN A 239 7.43 -17.92 -3.44
N PHE A 240 7.64 -16.94 -4.33
CA PHE A 240 6.63 -15.95 -4.67
C PHE A 240 5.67 -16.48 -5.74
N ASP A 241 4.37 -16.31 -5.51
CA ASP A 241 3.31 -16.89 -6.35
C ASP A 241 2.82 -16.00 -7.49
N GLY A 242 3.39 -14.81 -7.68
CA GLY A 242 3.10 -13.96 -8.84
C GLY A 242 1.67 -13.40 -8.82
N ARG A 243 1.50 -12.17 -8.33
CA ARG A 243 0.17 -11.61 -8.06
C ARG A 243 -0.02 -10.18 -8.50
N PHE A 244 -1.27 -9.81 -8.68
CA PHE A 244 -1.77 -8.47 -8.97
C PHE A 244 -2.57 -7.89 -7.80
N GLY A 245 -2.72 -6.56 -7.77
CA GLY A 245 -3.62 -5.89 -6.82
C GLY A 245 -3.29 -6.16 -5.35
N MET A 246 -2.03 -6.42 -5.04
CA MET A 246 -1.56 -6.66 -3.68
C MET A 246 -1.54 -5.34 -2.91
N SER A 247 -1.79 -5.40 -1.61
CA SER A 247 -1.42 -4.28 -0.73
C SER A 247 0.08 -4.37 -0.47
N THR A 248 0.80 -3.30 -0.79
CA THR A 248 2.26 -3.26 -0.65
C THR A 248 2.71 -2.14 0.25
N VAL A 249 3.42 -2.53 1.30
CA VAL A 249 3.76 -1.65 2.41
C VAL A 249 5.19 -1.91 2.84
N ASN A 250 5.90 -0.86 3.23
CA ASN A 250 7.27 -0.96 3.74
C ASN A 250 7.28 -0.73 5.26
N ILE A 251 7.85 -1.65 6.02
CA ILE A 251 8.04 -1.48 7.45
C ILE A 251 9.52 -1.66 7.72
N ARG A 252 10.17 -0.58 8.16
CA ARG A 252 11.62 -0.51 8.33
C ARG A 252 12.34 -0.92 7.03
N ASP A 253 13.23 -1.89 7.11
CA ASP A 253 14.04 -2.39 5.99
C ASP A 253 13.32 -3.45 5.15
N TYR A 254 12.04 -3.72 5.41
CA TYR A 254 11.31 -4.80 4.75
C TYR A 254 10.11 -4.30 3.95
N PHE A 255 9.86 -4.96 2.83
CA PHE A 255 8.66 -4.80 2.02
C PHE A 255 7.73 -5.97 2.23
N TYR A 256 6.44 -5.69 2.37
CA TYR A 256 5.41 -6.68 2.60
C TYR A 256 4.43 -6.69 1.43
N PHE A 257 4.15 -7.88 0.93
CA PHE A 257 3.19 -8.15 -0.14
C PHE A 257 2.01 -8.92 0.44
N ILE A 258 0.87 -8.24 0.57
CA ILE A 258 -0.28 -8.74 1.32
C ILE A 258 -1.43 -8.99 0.36
N CYS A 259 -1.98 -10.21 0.41
CA CYS A 259 -3.11 -10.65 -0.40
C CYS A 259 -2.85 -10.49 -1.91
N GLY A 260 -3.88 -10.20 -2.71
CA GLY A 260 -3.81 -10.04 -4.16
C GLY A 260 -4.36 -11.23 -4.94
N GLU A 261 -4.44 -11.07 -6.25
CA GLU A 261 -4.97 -12.06 -7.20
C GLU A 261 -3.82 -12.78 -7.91
N LEU A 262 -3.84 -14.12 -7.91
CA LEU A 262 -2.84 -14.94 -8.59
C LEU A 262 -2.96 -14.78 -10.10
N ARG A 263 -1.84 -14.45 -10.76
CA ARG A 263 -1.79 -14.37 -12.22
C ARG A 263 -2.14 -15.69 -12.90
N SER A 264 -1.73 -16.81 -12.31
CA SER A 264 -1.85 -18.14 -12.90
C SER A 264 -3.28 -18.70 -12.91
N SER A 265 -4.13 -18.27 -11.98
CA SER A 265 -5.45 -18.86 -11.75
C SER A 265 -6.58 -17.86 -11.57
N GLY A 266 -6.28 -16.57 -11.37
CA GLY A 266 -7.27 -15.56 -10.96
C GLY A 266 -7.78 -15.75 -9.52
N ALA A 267 -7.22 -16.69 -8.76
CA ALA A 267 -7.63 -16.91 -7.37
C ALA A 267 -7.17 -15.75 -6.49
N VAL A 268 -8.02 -15.28 -5.59
CA VAL A 268 -7.68 -14.24 -4.63
C VAL A 268 -7.05 -14.88 -3.38
N SER A 269 -5.99 -14.26 -2.86
CA SER A 269 -5.12 -14.85 -1.84
C SER A 269 -5.19 -14.11 -0.50
N LYS A 270 -4.87 -14.85 0.57
CA LYS A 270 -4.57 -14.31 1.90
C LYS A 270 -3.09 -14.29 2.23
N ARG A 271 -2.24 -14.87 1.38
CA ARG A 271 -0.83 -15.10 1.73
C ARG A 271 -0.07 -13.79 1.81
N VAL A 272 0.86 -13.73 2.76
CA VAL A 272 1.68 -12.54 3.03
C VAL A 272 3.13 -12.91 2.81
N PHE A 273 3.85 -12.09 2.05
CA PHE A 273 5.30 -12.25 1.87
C PHE A 273 6.02 -11.05 2.44
N ARG A 274 7.21 -11.28 2.98
CA ARG A 274 8.18 -10.27 3.36
C ARG A 274 9.41 -10.38 2.48
N TYR A 275 9.91 -9.25 2.02
CA TYR A 275 11.11 -9.11 1.21
C TYR A 275 12.11 -8.17 1.86
N HIS A 276 13.38 -8.59 1.91
CA HIS A 276 14.50 -7.77 2.34
C HIS A 276 15.30 -7.35 1.10
N PRO A 277 15.39 -6.04 0.80
CA PRO A 277 15.97 -5.51 -0.43
C PRO A 277 17.50 -5.65 -0.51
N ASP A 278 18.22 -5.54 0.62
CA ASP A 278 19.68 -5.63 0.61
C ASP A 278 20.20 -7.07 0.51
N THR A 279 19.50 -8.02 1.12
CA THR A 279 19.87 -9.44 1.08
C THR A 279 19.16 -10.20 -0.05
N ASN A 280 18.26 -9.52 -0.77
CA ASN A 280 17.39 -10.11 -1.78
C ASN A 280 16.68 -11.38 -1.25
N ALA A 281 16.22 -11.35 0.00
CA ALA A 281 15.63 -12.51 0.67
C ALA A 281 14.11 -12.36 0.75
N MET A 282 13.39 -13.41 0.37
CA MET A 282 11.94 -13.48 0.49
C MET A 282 11.51 -14.58 1.46
N LYS A 283 10.49 -14.29 2.26
CA LYS A 283 9.91 -15.21 3.24
C LYS A 283 8.40 -15.10 3.22
N GLU A 284 7.71 -16.24 3.16
CA GLU A 284 6.27 -16.31 3.42
C GLU A 284 5.98 -16.24 4.93
N LEU A 285 4.96 -15.46 5.29
CA LEU A 285 4.50 -15.25 6.66
C LEU A 285 3.13 -15.88 6.89
N SER A 286 2.65 -15.80 8.14
CA SER A 286 1.26 -16.15 8.46
C SER A 286 0.29 -15.34 7.61
N GLU A 287 -0.80 -15.99 7.18
CA GLU A 287 -1.82 -15.36 6.35
C GLU A 287 -2.45 -14.12 6.99
N PHE A 288 -2.96 -13.26 6.12
CA PHE A 288 -3.83 -12.16 6.50
C PHE A 288 -5.07 -12.72 7.25
N PRO A 289 -5.48 -12.14 8.39
CA PRO A 289 -6.42 -12.79 9.31
C PRO A 289 -7.89 -12.80 8.85
N SER A 290 -8.24 -12.03 7.82
CA SER A 290 -9.62 -11.92 7.33
C SER A 290 -9.78 -12.55 5.93
N SER A 291 -10.86 -12.23 5.23
CA SER A 291 -11.13 -12.71 3.88
C SER A 291 -9.98 -12.38 2.91
N ASP A 292 -9.78 -13.28 1.96
CA ASP A 292 -8.99 -13.03 0.75
C ASP A 292 -9.48 -11.75 0.06
N ARG A 293 -8.54 -11.00 -0.52
CA ARG A 293 -8.83 -9.72 -1.18
C ARG A 293 -7.77 -9.32 -2.18
N ALA A 294 -8.21 -8.63 -3.23
CA ALA A 294 -7.34 -7.92 -4.16
C ALA A 294 -7.78 -6.44 -4.25
N GLY A 295 -6.90 -5.61 -4.80
CA GLY A 295 -7.11 -4.17 -4.93
C GLY A 295 -7.24 -3.46 -3.59
N SER A 296 -6.58 -3.96 -2.55
CA SER A 296 -6.64 -3.38 -1.20
C SER A 296 -5.63 -2.23 -1.08
N PRO A 297 -6.07 -0.98 -0.89
CA PRO A 297 -5.15 0.12 -0.58
C PRO A 297 -4.32 -0.18 0.68
N GLY A 298 -3.03 0.13 0.59
CA GLY A 298 -2.03 -0.03 1.64
C GLY A 298 -1.22 1.25 1.82
N PHE A 299 -0.99 1.65 3.07
CA PHE A 299 -0.10 2.77 3.39
C PHE A 299 0.59 2.54 4.74
N VAL A 300 1.67 3.28 5.00
CA VAL A 300 2.49 3.10 6.21
C VAL A 300 2.65 4.42 6.94
N ILE A 301 2.37 4.45 8.24
CA ILE A 301 2.59 5.62 9.07
C ILE A 301 3.40 5.20 10.29
N ASP A 302 4.53 5.87 10.52
CA ASP A 302 5.41 5.64 11.67
C ASP A 302 5.78 4.15 11.88
N GLY A 303 6.06 3.44 10.78
CA GLY A 303 6.42 2.02 10.79
C GLY A 303 5.24 1.06 11.01
N ILE A 304 4.00 1.54 10.96
CA ILE A 304 2.79 0.73 11.04
C ILE A 304 2.13 0.72 9.66
N ALA A 305 1.96 -0.46 9.09
CA ALA A 305 1.19 -0.63 7.87
C ALA A 305 -0.31 -0.67 8.18
N TYR A 306 -1.10 -0.11 7.25
CA TYR A 306 -2.55 -0.13 7.26
C TYR A 306 -3.03 -0.72 5.94
N VAL A 307 -3.77 -1.82 6.01
CA VAL A 307 -4.40 -2.49 4.87
C VAL A 307 -5.89 -2.26 4.96
N CYS A 308 -6.46 -1.65 3.92
CA CYS A 308 -7.83 -1.18 3.94
C CYS A 308 -8.63 -1.83 2.81
N MET A 309 -9.86 -2.22 3.11
CA MET A 309 -10.90 -2.58 2.13
C MET A 309 -10.42 -3.68 1.16
N GLY A 310 -10.61 -3.50 -0.15
CA GLY A 310 -10.40 -4.51 -1.17
C GLY A 310 -11.47 -5.59 -1.15
N GLY A 311 -11.35 -6.58 -2.03
CA GLY A 311 -12.33 -7.67 -2.06
C GLY A 311 -12.00 -8.77 -3.04
N SER A 312 -12.83 -9.80 -3.02
CA SER A 312 -12.89 -10.86 -4.03
C SER A 312 -14.22 -10.74 -4.78
N LEU A 313 -15.24 -11.50 -4.37
CA LEU A 313 -16.61 -11.41 -4.90
C LEU A 313 -17.35 -10.16 -4.40
N SER A 314 -17.03 -9.71 -3.19
CA SER A 314 -17.55 -8.47 -2.60
C SER A 314 -16.43 -7.69 -1.92
N THR A 315 -16.61 -6.38 -1.83
CA THR A 315 -15.67 -5.45 -1.22
C THR A 315 -15.91 -5.38 0.28
N SER A 316 -14.81 -5.22 1.00
CA SER A 316 -14.76 -5.09 2.43
C SER A 316 -14.70 -3.61 2.83
N LYS A 317 -15.19 -3.28 4.03
CA LYS A 317 -14.89 -2.00 4.70
C LYS A 317 -13.79 -2.13 5.75
N GLU A 318 -13.23 -3.31 5.92
CA GLU A 318 -12.31 -3.56 7.02
C GLU A 318 -11.01 -2.77 6.89
N VAL A 319 -10.49 -2.34 8.04
CA VAL A 319 -9.18 -1.71 8.15
C VAL A 319 -8.36 -2.50 9.15
N TRP A 320 -7.14 -2.86 8.77
CA TRP A 320 -6.23 -3.67 9.56
C TRP A 320 -4.89 -2.97 9.70
N GLN A 321 -4.34 -2.92 10.91
CA GLN A 321 -2.96 -2.48 11.14
C GLN A 321 -2.02 -3.68 11.33
N PHE A 322 -0.78 -3.52 10.90
CA PHE A 322 0.28 -4.52 10.98
C PHE A 322 1.63 -3.85 11.24
N LYS A 323 2.37 -4.35 12.24
CA LYS A 323 3.66 -3.74 12.66
C LYS A 323 4.90 -4.46 12.13
N GLY A 324 4.72 -5.44 11.25
CA GLY A 324 5.82 -6.31 10.85
C GLY A 324 6.10 -7.38 11.91
N ASP A 325 6.83 -8.40 11.49
CA ASP A 325 7.21 -9.57 12.30
C ASP A 325 8.66 -9.52 12.80
N GLU A 326 9.44 -8.53 12.37
CA GLU A 326 10.78 -8.26 12.88
C GLU A 326 10.73 -7.20 13.99
N LYS A 327 11.71 -7.22 14.90
CA LYS A 327 11.76 -6.31 16.06
C LYS A 327 12.43 -4.99 15.79
#